data_AF-A0A495F6V4-F1
#
_entry.id   AF-A0A495F6V4-F1
#
_cell.length_a   1.000
_cell.length_b   1.000
_cell.length_c   1.000
_cell.angle_alpha   90.00
_cell.angle_beta   90.00
_cell.angle_gamma   90.00
#
_symmetry.space_group_name_H-M   'P 1'
#
loop_
_entity.id
_entity.type
_entity.pdbx_description
1 polymer ?
#
loop_
_entity_poly.entity_id
_entity_poly.type
_entity_poly.pdbx_seq_one_letter_code
_entity_poly.pdbx_strand_id
1 'polypeptide(L)'
;MSATTLTMLLAGAANLLPALFFMFTALLGSNGMNSTQGGKLLGALAVLLVLGWLAALGLARHLAHWGQARGWSTVVNVAAASGGAVVAFTVLALLATVAALLWVGA
;
A
#
# COMPACT_ATOMS: atom_id res chain seq x y z
N MET A 1 -10.82 -5.73 21.97
CA MET A 1 -10.29 -5.00 20.80
C MET A 1 -11.46 -4.66 19.89
N SER A 2 -11.62 -3.42 19.42
CA SER A 2 -12.74 -3.05 18.53
C SER A 2 -12.54 -3.66 17.13
N ALA A 3 -13.63 -4.03 16.45
CA ALA A 3 -13.59 -4.54 15.07
C ALA A 3 -12.82 -3.60 14.14
N THR A 4 -12.97 -2.29 14.31
CA THR A 4 -12.25 -1.28 13.53
C THR A 4 -10.74 -1.31 13.81
N THR A 5 -10.33 -1.52 15.06
CA THR A 5 -8.91 -1.64 15.43
C THR A 5 -8.28 -2.89 14.82
N LEU A 6 -9.01 -4.02 14.85
CA LEU A 6 -8.57 -5.26 14.22
C LEU A 6 -8.45 -5.11 12.70
N THR A 7 -9.41 -4.46 12.03
CA THR A 7 -9.33 -4.15 10.60
C THR A 7 -8.12 -3.30 10.25
N MET A 8 -7.82 -2.25 11.03
CA MET A 8 -6.64 -1.42 10.78
C MET A 8 -5.34 -2.18 10.98
N LEU A 9 -5.24 -3.01 12.02
CA LEU A 9 -4.06 -3.84 12.26
C LEU A 9 -3.85 -4.84 11.11
N LEU A 10 -4.91 -5.53 10.69
CA LEU A 10 -4.86 -6.50 9.60
C LEU A 10 -4.52 -5.82 8.27
N ALA A 11 -5.17 -4.71 7.93
CA ALA A 11 -4.87 -3.97 6.71
C ALA A 11 -3.43 -3.42 6.72
N GLY A 12 -3.00 -2.86 7.85
CA GLY A 12 -1.64 -2.34 8.03
C GLY A 12 -0.57 -3.42 7.87
N ALA A 13 -0.76 -4.57 8.53
CA ALA A 13 0.16 -5.70 8.44
C ALA A 13 0.13 -6.36 7.06
N ALA A 14 -1.04 -6.55 6.46
CA ALA A 14 -1.19 -7.17 5.15
C ALA A 14 -0.52 -6.32 4.05
N ASN A 15 -0.52 -4.99 4.18
CA ASN A 15 0.15 -4.09 3.23
C ASN A 15 1.69 -4.15 3.31
N LEU A 16 2.29 -4.73 4.35
CA LEU A 16 3.74 -4.85 4.43
C LEU A 16 4.29 -5.78 3.34
N LEU A 17 3.59 -6.88 3.04
CA LEU A 17 4.02 -7.83 2.02
C LEU A 17 4.14 -7.21 0.62
N PRO A 18 3.11 -6.51 0.08
CA PRO A 18 3.25 -5.79 -1.17
C PRO A 18 4.26 -4.65 -1.08
N ALA A 19 4.35 -3.92 0.04
CA ALA A 19 5.33 -2.84 0.19
C ALA A 19 6.78 -3.36 0.06
N LEU A 20 7.08 -4.46 0.75
CA LEU A 20 8.39 -5.13 0.66
C LEU A 20 8.65 -5.66 -0.75
N PHE A 21 7.63 -6.23 -1.42
CA PHE A 21 7.75 -6.71 -2.79
C PHE A 21 8.13 -5.59 -3.77
N PHE A 22 7.43 -4.44 -3.72
CA PHE A 22 7.73 -3.32 -4.60
C PHE A 22 9.08 -2.68 -4.28
N MET A 23 9.45 -2.58 -3.00
CA MET A 23 10.76 -2.07 -2.60
C MET A 23 11.89 -2.99 -3.06
N PHE A 24 11.72 -4.31 -2.94
CA PHE A 24 12.68 -5.29 -3.46
C PHE A 24 12.81 -5.19 -4.99
N THR A 25 11.70 -5.02 -5.69
CA THR A 25 11.69 -4.83 -7.15
C THR A 25 12.44 -3.55 -7.55
N ALA A 26 12.23 -2.45 -6.80
CA ALA A 26 12.96 -1.20 -6.98
C ALA A 26 14.47 -1.38 -6.78
N LEU A 27 14.87 -2.14 -5.75
CA LEU A 27 16.26 -2.50 -5.48
C LEU A 27 16.88 -3.28 -6.64
N LEU A 28 16.17 -4.30 -7.15
CA LEU A 28 16.62 -5.06 -8.31
C LEU A 28 16.79 -4.16 -9.54
N GLY A 29 15.81 -3.29 -9.82
CA GLY A 29 15.87 -2.33 -10.92
C GLY A 29 17.02 -1.33 -10.78
N SER A 30 17.37 -0.95 -9.55
CA SER A 30 18.44 0.02 -9.28
C SER A 30 19.85 -0.51 -9.53
N ASN A 31 20.06 -1.83 -9.60
CA ASN A 31 21.40 -2.41 -9.81
C ASN A 31 22.05 -2.03 -11.16
N GLY A 32 21.24 -1.68 -12.16
CA GLY A 32 21.73 -1.22 -13.47
C GLY A 32 21.95 0.30 -13.56
N MET A 33 21.65 1.04 -12.49
CA MET A 33 21.59 2.51 -12.50
C MET A 33 22.83 3.10 -11.80
N ASN A 34 23.19 4.33 -12.15
CA ASN A 34 24.21 5.03 -11.37
C ASN A 34 23.69 5.35 -9.95
N SER A 35 24.61 5.58 -9.00
CA SER A 35 24.27 5.74 -7.58
C SER A 35 23.24 6.85 -7.32
N THR A 36 23.30 7.96 -8.06
CA THR A 36 22.35 9.07 -7.93
C THR A 36 20.95 8.71 -8.44
N GLN A 37 20.86 8.01 -9.57
CA GLN A 37 19.58 7.55 -10.14
C GLN A 37 18.94 6.47 -9.26
N GLY A 38 19.72 5.48 -8.82
CA GLY A 38 19.25 4.43 -7.93
C GLY A 38 18.76 4.98 -6.59
N GLY A 39 19.50 5.92 -6.00
CA GLY A 39 19.08 6.60 -4.76
C GLY A 39 17.78 7.39 -4.92
N LYS A 40 17.61 8.11 -6.04
CA LYS A 40 16.36 8.83 -6.35
C LYS A 40 15.18 7.88 -6.49
N LEU A 41 15.36 6.76 -7.21
CA LEU A 41 14.32 5.75 -7.41
C LEU A 41 13.88 5.16 -6.06
N LEU A 42 14.83 4.69 -5.26
CA LEU A 42 14.55 4.05 -3.96
C LEU A 42 13.92 5.04 -2.97
N GLY A 43 14.43 6.27 -2.91
CA GLY A 43 13.89 7.31 -2.05
C GLY A 43 12.46 7.69 -2.43
N ALA A 44 12.20 7.93 -3.71
CA ALA A 44 10.87 8.27 -4.21
C ALA A 44 9.87 7.13 -3.97
N LEU A 45 10.25 5.88 -4.25
CA LEU A 45 9.40 4.73 -4.02
C LEU A 45 9.10 4.51 -2.54
N ALA A 46 10.10 4.64 -1.66
CA ALA A 46 9.87 4.54 -0.22
C ALA A 46 8.82 5.56 0.27
N VAL A 47 8.93 6.82 -0.16
CA VAL A 47 7.96 7.86 0.19
C VAL A 47 6.57 7.54 -0.36
N LEU A 48 6.46 7.15 -1.64
CA LEU A 48 5.19 6.82 -2.27
C LEU A 48 4.51 5.60 -1.62
N LEU A 49 5.28 4.58 -1.24
CA LEU A 49 4.77 3.42 -0.53
C LEU A 49 4.25 3.79 0.88
N VAL A 50 4.96 4.65 1.61
CA VAL A 50 4.49 5.13 2.93
C VAL A 50 3.20 5.94 2.79
N LEU A 51 3.13 6.85 1.81
CA LEU A 51 1.92 7.63 1.55
C LEU A 51 0.74 6.73 1.12
N GLY A 52 0.99 5.77 0.23
CA GLY A 52 -0.01 4.79 -0.19
C GLY A 52 -0.50 3.93 0.97
N TRP A 53 0.40 3.58 1.89
CA TRP A 53 0.05 2.79 3.07
C TRP A 53 -0.89 3.56 4.02
N LEU A 54 -0.59 4.83 4.27
CA LEU A 54 -1.47 5.72 5.05
C LEU A 54 -2.84 5.91 4.37
N ALA A 55 -2.86 6.09 3.06
CA ALA A 55 -4.10 6.21 2.29
C ALA A 55 -4.95 4.92 2.38
N ALA A 56 -4.31 3.74 2.28
CA ALA A 56 -4.97 2.46 2.41
C ALA A 56 -5.55 2.22 3.81
N LEU A 57 -4.86 2.68 4.87
CA LEU A 57 -5.42 2.66 6.24
C LEU A 57 -6.64 3.58 6.38
N GLY A 58 -6.59 4.77 5.78
CA GLY A 58 -7.74 5.67 5.69
C GLY A 58 -8.93 5.02 4.98
N LEU A 59 -8.67 4.34 3.86
CA LEU A 59 -9.68 3.61 3.10
C LEU A 59 -10.26 2.44 3.91
N ALA A 60 -9.43 1.64 4.57
CA ALA A 60 -9.86 0.55 5.44
C ALA A 60 -10.79 1.06 6.55
N ARG A 61 -10.44 2.20 7.16
CA ARG A 61 -11.27 2.86 8.16
C ARG A 61 -12.62 3.28 7.57
N HIS A 62 -12.61 3.92 6.41
CA HIS A 62 -13.82 4.40 5.75
C HIS A 62 -14.76 3.24 5.39
N LEU A 63 -14.23 2.18 4.78
CA LEU A 63 -14.98 0.97 4.44
C LEU A 63 -15.54 0.28 5.68
N ALA A 64 -14.74 0.19 6.75
CA ALA A 64 -15.20 -0.40 8.01
C ALA A 64 -16.38 0.39 8.62
N HIS A 65 -16.32 1.73 8.64
CA HIS A 65 -17.44 2.54 9.12
C HIS A 65 -18.68 2.40 8.23
N TRP A 66 -18.48 2.35 6.91
CA TRP A 66 -19.56 2.22 5.95
C TRP A 66 -20.27 0.86 6.02
N GLY A 67 -19.53 -0.24 6.16
CA GLY A 67 -20.10 -1.57 6.35
C GLY A 67 -20.82 -1.73 7.69
N GLN A 68 -20.31 -1.11 8.77
CA GLN A 68 -21.04 -1.05 10.04
C GLN A 68 -22.37 -0.29 9.90
N ALA A 69 -22.38 0.86 9.21
CA ALA A 69 -23.61 1.62 8.96
C ALA A 69 -24.65 0.84 8.15
N ARG A 70 -24.22 -0.15 7.35
CA ARG A 70 -25.08 -1.06 6.58
C ARG A 70 -25.47 -2.33 7.32
N GLY A 71 -25.10 -2.46 8.60
CA GLY A 71 -25.41 -3.63 9.41
C GLY A 71 -24.68 -4.91 8.98
N TRP A 72 -23.54 -4.79 8.31
CA TRP A 72 -22.74 -5.95 7.93
C TRP A 72 -22.22 -6.70 9.16
N SER A 73 -22.19 -8.04 9.04
CA SER A 73 -21.48 -8.87 10.02
C SER A 73 -20.03 -8.42 10.15
N THR A 74 -19.51 -8.43 11.38
CA THR A 74 -18.15 -8.05 11.72
C THR A 74 -17.10 -8.71 10.81
N VAL A 75 -17.29 -10.00 10.51
CA VAL A 75 -16.34 -10.77 9.68
C VAL A 75 -16.32 -10.25 8.24
N VAL A 76 -17.51 -10.06 7.64
CA VAL A 76 -17.66 -9.55 6.27
C VAL A 76 -17.05 -8.16 6.14
N ASN A 77 -17.30 -7.31 7.14
CA ASN A 77 -16.80 -5.95 7.16
C ASN A 77 -15.27 -5.88 7.28
N VAL A 78 -14.69 -6.68 8.19
CA VAL A 78 -13.23 -6.79 8.34
C VAL A 78 -12.60 -7.28 7.04
N ALA A 79 -13.13 -8.35 6.44
CA ALA A 79 -12.59 -8.94 5.23
C ALA A 79 -12.66 -8.00 4.02
N ALA A 80 -13.80 -7.32 3.82
CA ALA A 80 -13.97 -6.38 2.71
C ALA A 80 -13.08 -5.14 2.86
N ALA A 81 -12.98 -4.58 4.07
CA ALA A 81 -12.18 -3.40 4.32
C ALA A 81 -10.66 -3.68 4.28
N SER A 82 -10.20 -4.80 4.83
CA SER A 82 -8.78 -5.18 4.74
C SER A 82 -8.40 -5.60 3.32
N GLY A 83 -9.21 -6.44 2.67
CA GLY A 83 -8.98 -6.86 1.30
C GLY A 83 -8.99 -5.69 0.32
N GLY A 84 -9.98 -4.79 0.43
CA GLY A 84 -10.07 -3.60 -0.39
C GLY A 84 -8.88 -2.66 -0.21
N ALA A 85 -8.40 -2.48 1.02
CA ALA A 85 -7.22 -1.67 1.30
C ALA A 85 -5.95 -2.26 0.70
N VAL A 86 -5.77 -3.59 0.76
CA VAL A 86 -4.62 -4.28 0.17
C VAL A 86 -4.63 -4.15 -1.34
N VAL A 87 -5.77 -4.42 -1.99
CA VAL A 87 -5.91 -4.30 -3.44
C VAL A 87 -5.64 -2.86 -3.91
N ALA A 88 -6.24 -1.87 -3.24
CA ALA A 88 -6.01 -0.46 -3.56
C ALA A 88 -4.54 -0.07 -3.40
N PHE A 89 -3.90 -0.51 -2.31
CA PHE A 89 -2.48 -0.27 -2.06
C PHE A 89 -1.60 -0.90 -3.15
N THR A 90 -1.83 -2.17 -3.50
CA THR A 90 -1.05 -2.87 -4.53
C THR A 90 -1.16 -2.19 -5.89
N VAL A 91 -2.36 -1.77 -6.29
CA VAL A 91 -2.56 -1.04 -7.56
C VAL A 91 -1.82 0.31 -7.52
N LEU A 92 -1.93 1.06 -6.42
CA LEU A 92 -1.26 2.35 -6.29
C LEU A 92 0.27 2.19 -6.30
N ALA A 93 0.80 1.18 -5.60
CA ALA A 93 2.21 0.87 -5.56
C ALA A 93 2.75 0.44 -6.93
N LEU A 94 1.98 -0.30 -7.72
CA LEU A 94 2.31 -0.62 -9.11
C LEU A 94 2.43 0.64 -9.97
N LEU A 95 1.40 1.50 -9.93
CA LEU A 95 1.39 2.76 -10.68
C LEU A 95 2.55 3.67 -10.27
N ALA A 96 2.82 3.79 -8.96
CA ALA A 96 3.93 4.55 -8.42
C ALA A 96 5.28 4.01 -8.91
N THR A 97 5.46 2.68 -8.95
CA THR A 97 6.68 2.05 -9.44
C THR A 97 6.89 2.31 -10.91
N VAL A 98 5.85 2.16 -11.74
CA VAL A 98 5.93 2.46 -13.18
C VAL A 98 6.25 3.94 -13.41
N ALA A 99 5.57 4.85 -12.72
CA ALA A 99 5.82 6.29 -12.84
C ALA A 99 7.24 6.67 -12.39
N ALA A 100 7.74 6.09 -11.30
CA ALA A 100 9.09 6.35 -10.81
C ALA A 100 10.17 5.82 -11.78
N LEU A 101 9.97 4.64 -12.38
CA LEU A 101 10.87 4.10 -13.40
C LEU A 101 10.88 4.97 -14.66
N LEU A 102 9.71 5.41 -15.14
CA LEU A 102 9.61 6.34 -16.27
C LEU A 102 10.29 7.67 -15.96
N TRP A 103 10.11 8.22 -14.75
CA TRP A 103 10.70 9.48 -14.33
C TRP A 103 12.23 9.43 -14.29
N VAL A 104 12.81 8.32 -13.84
CA VAL A 104 14.28 8.21 -13.74
C VAL A 104 14.93 7.79 -15.06
N GLY A 105 14.19 7.12 -15.94
CA GLY A 105 14.64 6.73 -17.27
C GLY A 105 14.43 7.79 -18.38
N ALA A 106 13.60 8.81 -18.12
CA ALA A 106 13.43 9.98 -18.98
C ALA A 106 14.57 11.00 -18.82
#